data_AF-A0A2E9H597-F1
#
_entry.id   AF-A0A2E9H597-F1
#
_cell.length_a   1.000
_cell.length_b   1.000
_cell.length_c   1.000
_cell.angle_alpha   90.00
_cell.angle_beta   90.00
_cell.angle_gamma   90.00
#
_symmetry.space_group_name_H-M   'P 1'
#
loop_
_entity.id
_entity.type
_entity.pdbx_description
1 polymer ?
#
loop_
_entity_poly.entity_id
_entity_poly.type
_entity_poly.pdbx_seq_one_letter_code
_entity_poly.pdbx_strand_id
1 'polypeptide(L)'
;MGRVYARKDTGKIFIDFSYKGQRCREQTALPDTKANRKKVEKLLERIEAEITLGVFDYAKTFPNSPRADKFKKLDMGQGDTPIFEGFANTWFEEMLIQWRKSHQSKIRMTLNNYLIPRFGEEEVGRITKASILEFRASLAKVTTRTQTPLSASRINQIMNTLRMILDEACHRQCKTDPLTAI
;
A
#
# COMPACT_ATOMS: atom_id res chain seq x y z
N MET A 1 -8.09 8.15 -10.08
CA MET A 1 -9.29 8.86 -10.52
C MET A 1 -10.49 7.98 -10.26
N GLY A 2 -11.35 8.44 -9.35
CA GLY A 2 -12.64 7.86 -9.10
C GLY A 2 -13.69 8.32 -10.10
N ARG A 3 -14.89 7.75 -9.98
CA ARG A 3 -16.04 8.04 -10.82
C ARG A 3 -17.30 8.15 -9.97
N VAL A 4 -18.16 9.10 -10.31
CA VAL A 4 -19.52 9.22 -9.78
C VAL A 4 -20.50 8.76 -10.85
N TYR A 5 -21.43 7.88 -10.51
CA TYR A 5 -22.48 7.42 -11.42
C TYR A 5 -23.74 7.03 -10.67
N ALA A 6 -24.90 7.04 -11.32
CA ALA A 6 -26.14 6.54 -10.74
C ALA A 6 -26.40 5.09 -11.15
N ARG A 7 -26.93 4.28 -10.23
CA ARG A 7 -27.34 2.90 -10.53
C ARG A 7 -28.80 2.88 -10.96
N LYS A 8 -29.06 2.34 -12.16
CA LYS A 8 -30.41 2.27 -12.76
C LYS A 8 -31.44 1.60 -11.84
N ASP A 9 -31.01 0.58 -11.09
CA ASP A 9 -31.88 -0.23 -10.23
C ASP A 9 -32.38 0.53 -8.98
N THR A 10 -31.59 1.48 -8.45
CA THR A 10 -31.92 2.18 -7.18
C THR A 10 -32.18 3.66 -7.37
N GLY A 11 -31.80 4.24 -8.51
CA GLY A 11 -31.86 5.69 -8.77
C GLY A 11 -30.93 6.52 -7.88
N LYS A 12 -30.05 5.88 -7.08
CA LYS A 12 -29.14 6.54 -6.15
C LYS A 12 -27.74 6.67 -6.72
N ILE A 13 -27.02 7.68 -6.24
CA ILE A 13 -25.67 8.01 -6.71
C ILE A 13 -24.64 7.14 -5.98
N PHE A 14 -23.69 6.60 -6.75
CA PHE A 14 -22.54 5.81 -6.29
C PHE A 14 -21.24 6.58 -6.52
N ILE A 15 -20.27 6.32 -5.64
CA ILE A 15 -18.89 6.79 -5.73
C ILE A 15 -18.00 5.56 -5.88
N ASP A 16 -17.13 5.57 -6.88
CA ASP A 16 -16.17 4.52 -7.17
C ASP A 16 -14.77 5.11 -7.14
N PHE A 17 -13.90 4.64 -6.26
CA PHE A 17 -12.54 5.16 -6.10
C PHE A 17 -11.61 4.06 -5.58
N SER A 18 -10.31 4.30 -5.61
CA SER A 18 -9.33 3.35 -5.07
C SER A 18 -8.75 3.87 -3.76
N TYR A 19 -8.72 3.01 -2.74
CA TYR A 19 -8.10 3.31 -1.45
C TYR A 19 -7.33 2.09 -0.94
N LYS A 20 -6.07 2.30 -0.51
CA LYS A 20 -5.14 1.23 -0.11
C LYS A 20 -5.07 0.05 -1.10
N GLY A 21 -4.93 0.37 -2.38
CA GLY A 21 -4.89 -0.62 -3.47
C GLY A 21 -6.25 -1.26 -3.80
N GLN A 22 -7.28 -1.09 -2.97
CA GLN A 22 -8.59 -1.71 -3.16
C GLN A 22 -9.59 -0.76 -3.81
N ARG A 23 -10.30 -1.24 -4.83
CA ARG A 23 -11.45 -0.51 -5.41
C ARG A 23 -12.59 -0.48 -4.41
N CYS A 24 -13.11 0.71 -4.13
CA CYS A 24 -14.16 1.02 -3.17
C CYS A 24 -15.36 1.60 -3.91
N ARG A 25 -16.53 0.96 -3.76
CA ARG A 25 -17.78 1.40 -4.39
C ARG A 25 -18.78 1.66 -3.28
N GLU A 26 -19.06 2.92 -3.02
CA GLU A 26 -19.93 3.36 -1.93
C GLU A 26 -21.21 3.98 -2.48
N GLN A 27 -22.35 3.57 -1.93
CA GLN A 27 -23.66 4.07 -2.32
C GLN A 27 -24.06 5.23 -1.41
N THR A 28 -24.48 6.34 -2.01
CA THR A 28 -25.07 7.46 -1.26
C THR A 28 -26.58 7.27 -1.11
N ALA A 29 -27.17 7.97 -0.14
CA ALA A 29 -28.63 8.03 0.00
C ALA A 29 -29.31 8.98 -1.00
N LEU A 30 -28.53 9.69 -1.84
CA LEU A 30 -29.04 10.78 -2.67
C LEU A 30 -29.60 10.26 -4.00
N PRO A 31 -30.79 10.73 -4.43
CA PRO A 31 -31.32 10.45 -5.76
C PRO A 31 -30.51 11.17 -6.85
N ASP A 32 -30.50 10.60 -8.05
CA ASP A 32 -29.78 11.14 -9.21
C ASP A 32 -30.41 12.43 -9.74
N THR A 33 -30.01 13.55 -9.15
CA THR A 33 -30.29 14.90 -9.64
C THR A 33 -28.98 15.61 -9.95
N LYS A 34 -28.99 16.59 -10.88
CA LYS A 34 -27.78 17.38 -11.21
C LYS A 34 -27.15 18.03 -9.97
N ALA A 35 -27.98 18.53 -9.05
CA ALA A 35 -27.51 19.15 -7.81
C ALA A 35 -26.83 18.14 -6.89
N ASN A 36 -27.41 16.95 -6.72
CA ASN A 36 -26.84 15.90 -5.88
C ASN A 36 -25.56 15.32 -6.50
N ARG A 37 -25.52 15.14 -7.82
CA ARG A 37 -24.32 14.67 -8.53
C ARG A 37 -23.15 15.61 -8.29
N LYS A 38 -23.36 16.93 -8.43
CA LYS A 38 -22.33 17.94 -8.15
C LYS A 38 -21.85 17.91 -6.69
N LYS A 39 -22.74 17.65 -5.73
CA LYS A 39 -22.35 17.49 -4.31
C LYS A 39 -21.47 16.27 -4.10
N VAL A 40 -21.81 15.15 -4.74
CA VAL A 40 -21.07 13.88 -4.63
C VAL A 40 -19.74 13.95 -5.36
N GLU A 41 -19.65 14.65 -6.49
CA GLU A 41 -18.39 14.94 -7.19
C GLU A 41 -17.43 15.74 -6.29
N LYS A 42 -17.90 16.80 -5.63
CA LYS A 42 -17.10 17.54 -4.65
C LYS A 42 -16.64 16.67 -3.48
N LEU A 43 -17.48 15.75 -3.01
CA LEU A 43 -17.11 14.80 -1.98
C LEU A 43 -15.98 13.87 -2.48
N LEU A 44 -16.09 13.36 -3.71
CA LEU A 44 -15.05 12.54 -4.32
C LEU A 44 -13.72 13.32 -4.46
N GLU A 45 -13.77 14.57 -4.92
CA GLU A 45 -12.58 15.44 -5.00
C GLU A 45 -11.89 15.58 -3.63
N ARG A 46 -12.68 15.81 -2.57
CA ARG A 46 -12.16 15.88 -1.19
C ARG A 46 -11.52 14.56 -0.76
N ILE A 47 -12.19 13.44 -1.03
CA ILE A 47 -11.66 12.10 -0.70
C ILE A 47 -10.32 11.88 -1.42
N GLU A 48 -10.23 12.17 -2.71
CA GLU A 48 -8.98 11.99 -3.47
C GLU A 48 -7.85 12.87 -2.93
N ALA A 49 -8.15 14.10 -2.53
CA ALA A 49 -7.17 15.00 -1.89
C ALA A 49 -6.70 14.43 -0.53
N GLU A 50 -7.62 13.99 0.33
CA GLU A 50 -7.29 13.40 1.63
C GLU A 50 -6.48 12.10 1.49
N ILE A 51 -6.78 11.27 0.47
CA ILE A 51 -6.02 10.05 0.16
C ILE A 51 -4.60 10.44 -0.27
N THR A 52 -4.46 11.45 -1.13
CA THR A 52 -3.17 11.94 -1.60
C THR A 52 -2.32 12.48 -0.45
N LEU A 53 -2.94 13.18 0.49
CA LEU A 53 -2.30 13.70 1.70
C LEU A 53 -2.05 12.61 2.75
N GLY A 54 -2.65 11.41 2.62
CA GLY A 54 -2.51 10.32 3.56
C GLY A 54 -3.28 10.50 4.87
N VAL A 55 -4.30 11.37 4.87
CA VAL A 55 -5.14 11.68 6.05
C VAL A 55 -6.58 11.18 5.92
N PHE A 56 -6.90 10.51 4.80
CA PHE A 56 -8.22 9.97 4.56
C PHE A 56 -8.54 8.82 5.52
N ASP A 57 -9.63 8.97 6.27
CA ASP A 57 -10.21 7.97 7.15
C ASP A 57 -11.50 7.43 6.51
N TYR A 58 -11.44 6.18 6.06
CA TYR A 58 -12.55 5.51 5.40
C TYR A 58 -13.74 5.32 6.36
N ALA A 59 -13.46 4.84 7.58
CA ALA A 59 -14.50 4.49 8.55
C ALA A 59 -15.24 5.75 9.03
N LYS A 60 -14.55 6.90 9.11
CA LYS A 60 -15.18 8.19 9.41
C LYS A 60 -16.05 8.71 8.27
N THR A 61 -15.64 8.49 7.01
CA THR A 61 -16.36 9.00 5.84
C THR A 61 -17.56 8.11 5.49
N PHE A 62 -17.43 6.80 5.65
CA PHE A 62 -18.46 5.79 5.36
C PHE A 62 -18.69 4.86 6.56
N PRO A 63 -19.25 5.37 7.68
CA PRO A 63 -19.37 4.59 8.92
C PRO A 63 -20.30 3.38 8.80
N ASN A 64 -21.30 3.45 7.92
CA ASN A 64 -22.26 2.36 7.68
C ASN A 64 -21.81 1.41 6.56
N SER A 65 -20.61 1.58 6.01
CA SER A 65 -20.08 0.67 5.00
C SER A 65 -19.69 -0.65 5.65
N PRO A 66 -20.02 -1.81 5.05
CA PRO A 66 -19.50 -3.11 5.51
C PRO A 66 -17.96 -3.19 5.42
N ARG A 67 -17.31 -2.24 4.75
CA ARG A 67 -15.85 -2.15 4.63
C ARG A 67 -15.21 -1.25 5.69
N ALA A 68 -16.00 -0.54 6.49
CA ALA A 68 -15.49 0.39 7.51
C ALA A 68 -14.55 -0.31 8.49
N ASP A 69 -14.96 -1.45 9.06
CA ASP A 69 -14.12 -2.22 9.99
C ASP A 69 -12.87 -2.79 9.33
N LYS A 70 -12.97 -3.24 8.07
CA LYS A 70 -11.82 -3.72 7.30
C LYS A 70 -10.77 -2.63 7.14
N PHE A 71 -11.18 -1.44 6.70
CA PHE A 71 -10.25 -0.32 6.50
C PHE A 71 -9.74 0.25 7.82
N LYS A 72 -10.57 0.26 8.87
CA LYS A 72 -10.13 0.61 10.23
C LYS A 72 -9.03 -0.32 10.73
N LYS A 73 -9.16 -1.64 10.55
CA LYS A 73 -8.09 -2.60 10.88
C LYS A 73 -6.83 -2.38 10.05
N LEU A 74 -6.98 -2.10 8.75
CA LEU A 74 -5.85 -1.76 7.87
C LEU A 74 -5.15 -0.44 8.27
N ASP A 75 -5.90 0.56 8.76
CA ASP A 75 -5.33 1.80 9.30
C ASP A 75 -4.60 1.58 10.62
N MET A 76 -5.11 0.67 11.45
CA MET A 76 -4.50 0.28 12.72
C MET A 76 -3.37 -0.75 12.57
N GLY A 77 -3.03 -1.18 11.35
CA GLY A 77 -2.01 -2.22 11.11
C GLY A 77 -2.39 -3.61 11.66
N GLN A 78 -3.69 -3.86 11.90
CA GLN A 78 -4.26 -5.10 12.44
C GLN A 78 -4.84 -6.00 11.34
N GLY A 79 -4.24 -6.01 10.15
CA GLY A 79 -4.46 -7.07 9.18
C GLY A 79 -3.55 -8.25 9.50
N ASP A 80 -3.97 -9.49 9.27
CA ASP A 80 -3.07 -10.66 9.29
C ASP A 80 -2.07 -10.52 8.15
N THR A 81 -1.01 -9.75 8.39
CA THR A 81 0.07 -9.55 7.44
C THR A 81 1.27 -10.35 7.91
N PRO A 82 1.97 -11.06 7.01
CA PRO A 82 3.09 -11.88 7.40
C PRO A 82 4.21 -11.02 8.00
N ILE A 83 5.06 -11.65 8.80
CA ILE A 83 6.32 -11.09 9.25
C ILE A 83 7.20 -10.78 8.03
N PHE A 84 7.84 -9.61 8.04
CA PHE A 84 8.58 -9.08 6.90
C PHE A 84 9.68 -10.03 6.43
N GLU A 85 10.45 -10.62 7.34
CA GLU A 85 11.53 -11.53 6.96
C GLU A 85 11.01 -12.74 6.17
N GLY A 86 9.96 -13.40 6.69
CA GLY A 86 9.35 -14.54 6.02
C GLY A 86 8.82 -14.15 4.64
N PHE A 87 8.08 -13.04 4.58
CA PHE A 87 7.52 -12.54 3.33
C PHE A 87 8.58 -12.15 2.30
N ALA A 88 9.62 -11.42 2.71
CA ALA A 88 10.69 -10.96 1.85
C ALA A 88 11.50 -12.11 1.25
N ASN A 89 11.70 -13.18 2.02
CA ASN A 89 12.35 -14.40 1.51
C ASN A 89 11.49 -15.12 0.48
N THR A 90 10.19 -15.32 0.74
CA THR A 90 9.27 -15.90 -0.24
C THR A 90 9.22 -15.07 -1.53
N TRP A 91 9.05 -13.76 -1.40
CA TRP A 91 9.07 -12.84 -2.55
C TRP A 91 10.39 -12.94 -3.34
N PHE A 92 11.53 -13.02 -2.65
CA PHE A 92 12.82 -13.14 -3.32
C PHE A 92 12.91 -14.42 -4.17
N GLU A 93 12.52 -15.58 -3.62
CA GLU A 93 12.56 -16.87 -4.34
C GLU A 93 11.65 -16.85 -5.58
N GLU A 94 10.45 -16.29 -5.47
CA GLU A 94 9.52 -16.15 -6.61
C GLU A 94 10.08 -15.24 -7.71
N MET A 95 10.81 -14.18 -7.34
CA MET A 95 11.39 -13.23 -8.31
C MET A 95 12.69 -13.74 -8.95
N LEU A 96 13.32 -14.80 -8.43
CA LEU A 96 14.62 -15.30 -8.92
C LEU A 96 14.62 -15.56 -10.42
N ILE A 97 13.56 -16.19 -10.94
CA ILE A 97 13.44 -16.63 -12.34
C ILE A 97 13.50 -15.44 -13.30
N GLN A 98 13.12 -14.25 -12.85
CA GLN A 98 13.11 -13.03 -13.67
C GLN A 98 14.50 -12.39 -13.80
N TRP A 99 15.45 -12.76 -12.94
CA TRP A 99 16.70 -12.03 -12.77
C TRP A 99 17.94 -12.85 -13.11
N ARG A 100 18.92 -12.19 -13.74
CA ARG A 100 20.30 -12.68 -13.83
C ARG A 100 20.94 -12.83 -12.45
N LYS A 101 21.85 -13.80 -12.29
CA LYS A 101 22.54 -14.14 -11.02
C LYS A 101 23.11 -12.93 -10.27
N SER A 102 23.75 -11.99 -10.97
CA SER A 102 24.33 -10.81 -10.33
C SER A 102 23.29 -9.87 -9.72
N HIS A 103 22.09 -9.78 -10.31
CA HIS A 103 21.00 -9.02 -9.74
C HIS A 103 20.41 -9.73 -8.52
N GLN A 104 20.23 -11.06 -8.60
CA GLN A 104 19.80 -11.88 -7.46
C GLN A 104 20.73 -11.69 -6.26
N SER A 105 22.05 -11.79 -6.45
CA SER A 105 23.05 -11.54 -5.39
C SER A 105 22.91 -10.15 -4.79
N LYS A 106 22.73 -9.13 -5.64
CA LYS A 106 22.57 -7.74 -5.18
C LYS A 106 21.30 -7.54 -4.35
N ILE A 107 20.18 -8.13 -4.76
CA ILE A 107 18.93 -8.06 -3.99
C ILE A 107 19.09 -8.84 -2.68
N ARG A 108 19.64 -10.05 -2.68
CA ARG A 108 19.90 -10.81 -1.45
C ARG A 108 20.78 -10.05 -0.46
N MET A 109 21.86 -9.43 -0.92
CA MET A 109 22.70 -8.56 -0.08
C MET A 109 21.92 -7.36 0.47
N THR A 110 20.97 -6.83 -0.31
CA THR A 110 20.12 -5.72 0.12
C THR A 110 19.18 -6.16 1.24
N LEU A 111 18.60 -7.35 1.12
CA LEU A 111 17.73 -7.95 2.15
C LEU A 111 18.52 -8.19 3.43
N ASN A 112 19.60 -8.97 3.35
CA ASN A 112 20.32 -9.46 4.53
C ASN A 112 21.04 -8.35 5.29
N ASN A 113 21.57 -7.34 4.60
CA ASN A 113 22.41 -6.32 5.25
C ASN A 113 21.62 -5.08 5.71
N TYR A 114 20.40 -4.87 5.19
CA TYR A 114 19.67 -3.62 5.42
C TYR A 114 18.21 -3.82 5.78
N LEU A 115 17.46 -4.59 4.99
CA LEU A 115 16.01 -4.65 5.16
C LEU A 115 15.60 -5.62 6.28
N ILE A 116 16.13 -6.84 6.28
CA ILE A 116 15.84 -7.84 7.32
C ILE A 116 16.32 -7.39 8.70
N PRO A 117 17.56 -6.86 8.88
CA PRO A 117 18.00 -6.38 10.18
C PRO A 117 17.13 -5.25 10.77
N ARG A 118 16.46 -4.46 9.93
CA ARG A 118 15.60 -3.36 10.39
C ARG A 118 14.15 -3.78 10.58
N PHE A 119 13.58 -4.50 9.63
CA PHE A 119 12.13 -4.75 9.56
C PHE A 119 11.78 -6.22 9.78
N GLY A 120 12.76 -7.11 9.90
CA GLY A 120 12.57 -8.56 9.81
C GLY A 120 11.50 -9.10 10.75
N GLU A 121 11.47 -8.62 12.00
CA GLU A 121 10.51 -9.02 13.04
C GLU A 121 9.18 -8.24 12.99
N GLU A 122 9.09 -7.20 12.16
CA GLU A 122 7.87 -6.43 12.00
C GLU A 122 6.91 -7.10 11.00
N GLU A 123 5.63 -7.02 11.29
CA GLU A 123 4.58 -7.35 10.31
C GLU A 123 4.64 -6.35 9.14
N VAL A 124 4.57 -6.85 7.89
CA VAL A 124 4.68 -6.00 6.69
C VAL A 124 3.64 -4.88 6.68
N GLY A 125 2.43 -5.16 7.18
CA GLY A 125 1.33 -4.18 7.25
C GLY A 125 1.50 -3.09 8.31
N ARG A 126 2.45 -3.24 9.25
CA ARG A 126 2.74 -2.24 10.29
C ARG A 126 3.84 -1.27 9.89
N ILE A 127 4.54 -1.52 8.78
CA ILE A 127 5.62 -0.66 8.32
C ILE A 127 5.03 0.69 7.85
N THR A 128 5.19 1.71 8.69
CA THR A 128 4.64 3.04 8.42
C THR A 128 5.56 3.88 7.55
N LYS A 129 4.99 4.93 6.92
CA LYS A 129 5.79 5.94 6.22
C LYS A 129 6.84 6.60 7.14
N ALA A 130 6.53 6.79 8.41
CA ALA A 130 7.47 7.34 9.38
C ALA A 130 8.67 6.40 9.58
N SER A 131 8.42 5.10 9.79
CA SER A 131 9.45 4.06 9.90
C SER A 131 10.35 4.00 8.65
N ILE A 132 9.76 4.15 7.47
CA ILE A 132 10.50 4.18 6.18
C ILE A 132 11.40 5.42 6.07
N LEU A 133 10.91 6.59 6.48
CA LEU A 133 11.69 7.84 6.46
C LEU A 133 12.84 7.81 7.48
N GLU A 134 12.58 7.30 8.67
CA GLU A 134 13.60 7.09 9.70
C GLU A 134 14.68 6.13 9.22
N PHE A 135 14.28 5.00 8.61
CA PHE A 135 15.21 4.05 8.03
C PHE A 135 16.06 4.69 6.91
N ARG A 136 15.45 5.48 6.02
CA ARG A 136 16.21 6.21 5.00
C ARG A 136 17.25 7.15 5.62
N ALA A 137 16.90 7.83 6.71
CA ALA A 137 17.83 8.68 7.44
C ALA A 137 18.95 7.88 8.13
N SER A 138 18.66 6.67 8.64
CA SER A 138 19.68 5.80 9.24
C SER A 138 20.67 5.28 8.19
N LEU A 139 20.22 4.98 6.97
CA LEU A 139 21.10 4.56 5.87
C LEU A 139 22.16 5.60 5.49
N ALA A 140 21.86 6.89 5.65
CA ALA A 140 22.84 7.95 5.42
C ALA A 140 24.00 7.94 6.44
N LYS A 141 23.80 7.29 7.60
CA LYS A 141 24.81 7.12 8.65
C LYS A 141 25.59 5.82 8.51
N VAL A 142 25.15 4.90 7.64
CA VAL A 142 25.82 3.61 7.42
C VAL A 142 27.08 3.83 6.58
N THR A 143 28.20 3.30 7.06
CA THR A 143 29.47 3.28 6.34
C THR A 143 29.75 1.91 5.76
N THR A 144 30.36 1.89 4.58
CA THR A 144 30.89 0.68 3.95
C THR A 144 32.09 0.15 4.73
N ARG A 145 32.58 -1.05 4.34
CA ARG A 145 33.81 -1.64 4.88
C ARG A 145 35.04 -0.73 4.70
N THR A 146 35.03 0.16 3.70
CA THR A 146 36.10 1.14 3.47
C THR A 146 35.87 2.45 4.23
N GLN A 147 35.00 2.46 5.24
CA GLN A 147 34.60 3.63 6.04
C GLN A 147 34.04 4.81 5.23
N THR A 148 33.54 4.54 4.01
CA THR A 148 32.89 5.57 3.20
C THR A 148 31.38 5.51 3.38
N PRO A 149 30.67 6.65 3.44
CA PRO A 149 29.20 6.66 3.48
C PRO A 149 28.60 5.98 2.25
N LEU A 150 27.39 5.42 2.41
CA LEU A 150 26.63 4.94 1.26
C LEU A 150 26.34 6.08 0.28
N SER A 151 26.52 5.82 -1.02
CA SER A 151 26.13 6.77 -2.05
C SER A 151 24.61 6.94 -2.10
N ALA A 152 24.14 8.13 -2.47
CA ALA A 152 22.70 8.40 -2.63
C ALA A 152 22.03 7.40 -3.60
N SER A 153 22.73 7.00 -4.66
CA SER A 153 22.27 5.96 -5.59
C SER A 153 22.07 4.61 -4.89
N ARG A 154 22.98 4.22 -4.00
CA ARG A 154 22.85 2.96 -3.26
C ARG A 154 21.68 3.00 -2.28
N ILE A 155 21.50 4.11 -1.56
CA ILE A 155 20.34 4.31 -0.67
C ILE A 155 19.04 4.18 -1.46
N ASN A 156 18.92 4.87 -2.60
CA ASN A 156 17.73 4.79 -3.45
C ASN A 156 17.45 3.36 -3.95
N GLN A 157 18.48 2.60 -4.29
CA GLN A 157 18.32 1.19 -4.67
C GLN A 157 17.79 0.33 -3.52
N ILE A 158 18.28 0.53 -2.29
CA ILE A 158 17.77 -0.16 -1.10
C ILE A 158 16.29 0.19 -0.89
N MET A 159 15.94 1.48 -0.98
CA MET A 159 14.56 1.95 -0.84
C MET A 159 13.64 1.41 -1.94
N ASN A 160 14.12 1.29 -3.18
CA ASN A 160 13.36 0.70 -4.28
C ASN A 160 13.08 -0.79 -4.04
N THR A 161 14.05 -1.55 -3.53
CA THR A 161 13.81 -2.96 -3.15
C THR A 161 12.76 -3.08 -2.05
N LEU A 162 12.84 -2.23 -1.02
CA LEU A 162 11.81 -2.19 0.03
C LEU A 162 10.43 -1.90 -0.57
N ARG A 163 10.35 -0.90 -1.46
CA ARG A 163 9.10 -0.54 -2.13
C ARG A 163 8.50 -1.72 -2.90
N MET A 164 9.30 -2.45 -3.68
CA MET A 164 8.81 -3.60 -4.45
C MET A 164 8.17 -4.66 -3.55
N ILE A 165 8.76 -4.93 -2.39
CA ILE A 165 8.23 -5.89 -1.41
C ILE A 165 6.91 -5.40 -0.82
N LEU A 166 6.87 -4.13 -0.38
CA LEU A 166 5.66 -3.55 0.22
C LEU A 166 4.50 -3.46 -0.79
N ASP A 167 4.79 -3.07 -2.04
CA ASP A 167 3.80 -3.01 -3.11
C ASP A 167 3.23 -4.43 -3.39
N GLU A 168 4.07 -5.47 -3.43
CA GLU A 168 3.62 -6.86 -3.59
C GLU A 168 2.77 -7.35 -2.39
N ALA A 169 3.17 -7.04 -1.15
CA ALA A 169 2.39 -7.37 0.03
C ALA A 169 1.00 -6.71 0.01
N CYS A 170 0.95 -5.44 -0.40
CA CYS A 170 -0.28 -4.69 -0.59
C CYS A 170 -1.17 -5.34 -1.66
N HIS A 171 -0.60 -5.74 -2.80
CA HIS A 171 -1.34 -6.44 -3.86
C HIS A 171 -1.94 -7.77 -3.39
N ARG A 172 -1.20 -8.57 -2.61
CA ARG A 172 -1.71 -9.86 -2.07
C ARG A 172 -2.88 -9.65 -1.11
N GLN A 173 -2.80 -8.65 -0.23
CA GLN A 173 -3.90 -8.32 0.68
C GLN A 173 -5.11 -7.69 -0.01
N CYS A 174 -4.91 -7.09 -1.19
CA CYS A 174 -5.98 -6.57 -2.03
C CYS A 174 -6.79 -7.68 -2.73
N LYS A 175 -6.21 -8.88 -2.94
CA LYS A 175 -6.89 -10.00 -3.60
C LYS A 175 -7.48 -10.99 -2.59
N THR A 176 -8.78 -10.85 -2.31
CA THR A 176 -9.61 -11.98 -1.88
C THR A 176 -10.25 -12.59 -3.14
N ASP A 177 -9.58 -13.56 -3.75
CA ASP A 177 -10.09 -14.78 -4.43
C ASP A 177 -9.07 -15.29 -5.48
N PRO A 178 -8.34 -16.39 -5.23
CA PRO A 178 -7.37 -16.95 -6.16
C PRO A 178 -7.92 -17.94 -7.21
N LEU A 179 -9.23 -18.25 -7.27
CA LEU A 179 -9.76 -19.32 -8.13
C LEU A 179 -10.72 -18.89 -9.27
N THR A 180 -10.82 -17.61 -9.63
CA THR A 180 -11.67 -17.22 -10.79
C THR A 180 -10.98 -17.28 -12.16
N ALA A 181 -9.80 -17.92 -12.29
CA ALA A 181 -9.13 -18.06 -13.59
C ALA A 181 -8.17 -19.27 -13.66
N ILE A 182 -8.70 -20.48 -13.49
CA ILE A 182 -8.19 -21.65 -14.23
C ILE A 182 -9.12 -21.84 -15.43
#